data_AF-A0A957PQA2-F1
#
_entry.id   AF-A0A957PQA2-F1
#
_cell.length_a   1.000
_cell.length_b   1.000
_cell.length_c   1.000
_cell.angle_alpha   90.00
_cell.angle_beta   90.00
_cell.angle_gamma   90.00
#
_symmetry.space_group_name_H-M   'P 1'
#
loop_
_entity.id
_entity.type
_entity.pdbx_description
1 polymer ?
#
loop_
_entity_poly.entity_id
_entity_poly.type
_entity_poly.pdbx_seq_one_letter_code
_entity_poly.pdbx_strand_id
1 'polypeptide(L)'
;VGVIHGTRTYVLQDEDGQIAETHSVSAGLDYAAVGPEHAMLRDNERAFYTSATDEEALSAFQMLCHTEGIIPALESSHAVAEVIKKAPTMRKDQVILVNLSGRGDKDLNTVIKEIGNW
;
A
#
# COMPACT_ATOMS: atom_id res chain seq x y z
N VAL A 1 2.04 12.10 16.30
CA VAL A 1 2.73 13.09 15.44
C VAL A 1 4.12 13.26 16.00
N GLY A 2 5.16 13.25 15.17
CA GLY A 2 6.55 13.38 15.58
C GLY A 2 7.38 14.12 14.53
N VAL A 3 8.69 14.23 14.77
CA VAL A 3 9.65 14.84 13.84
C VAL A 3 10.65 13.79 13.41
N ILE A 4 10.69 13.51 12.10
CA ILE A 4 11.59 12.52 11.50
C ILE A 4 12.03 13.03 10.13
N HIS A 5 13.30 12.78 9.79
CA HIS A 5 13.90 13.14 8.49
C HIS A 5 13.60 14.57 8.03
N GLY A 6 13.65 15.54 8.98
CA GLY A 6 13.48 16.97 8.69
C GLY A 6 12.04 17.46 8.57
N THR A 7 11.03 16.64 8.90
CA THR A 7 9.62 17.02 8.78
C THR A 7 8.80 16.65 10.03
N ARG A 8 7.76 17.43 10.33
CA ARG A 8 6.76 17.11 11.36
C ARG A 8 5.57 16.42 10.70
N THR A 9 5.29 15.18 11.06
CA THR A 9 4.27 14.35 10.39
C THR A 9 3.76 13.21 11.29
N TYR A 10 2.83 12.40 10.79
CA TYR A 10 2.48 11.12 11.41
C TYR A 10 3.65 10.14 11.28
N VAL A 11 3.99 9.52 12.41
CA VAL A 11 5.11 8.60 12.54
C VAL A 11 4.71 7.48 13.50
N LEU A 12 5.17 6.27 13.21
CA LEU A 12 5.10 5.13 14.10
C LEU A 12 6.23 5.24 15.12
N GLN A 13 5.87 5.37 16.39
CA GLN A 13 6.82 5.58 17.49
C GLN A 13 6.30 4.91 18.75
N ASP A 14 7.21 4.53 19.64
CA ASP A 14 6.88 4.00 20.96
C ASP A 14 6.46 5.11 21.95
N GLU A 15 6.20 4.72 23.20
CA GLU A 15 5.76 5.63 24.25
C GLU A 15 6.80 6.69 24.62
N ASP A 16 8.09 6.39 24.41
CA ASP A 16 9.21 7.30 24.65
C ASP A 16 9.52 8.19 23.44
N GLY A 17 8.78 8.02 22.34
CA GLY A 17 8.94 8.77 21.10
C GLY A 17 10.09 8.28 20.21
N GLN A 18 10.60 7.07 20.44
CA GLN A 18 11.56 6.41 19.54
C GLN A 18 10.83 5.87 18.31
N ILE A 19 11.49 5.91 17.15
CA ILE A 19 10.91 5.37 15.90
C ILE A 19 10.76 3.86 16.03
N ALA A 20 9.54 3.36 15.86
CA ALA A 20 9.29 1.92 15.95
C ALA A 20 9.65 1.22 14.63
N GLU A 21 9.93 -0.07 14.72
CA GLU A 21 10.16 -0.92 13.55
C GLU A 21 8.89 -1.09 12.72
N THR A 22 9.07 -1.22 11.40
CA THR A 22 8.01 -1.49 10.44
C THR A 22 8.23 -2.85 9.79
N HIS A 23 7.16 -3.36 9.18
CA HIS A 23 7.21 -4.55 8.35
C HIS A 23 6.17 -4.43 7.24
N SER A 24 6.58 -4.75 6.01
CA SER A 24 5.69 -5.00 4.89
C SER A 24 6.37 -5.96 3.91
N VAL A 25 5.59 -6.82 3.25
CA VAL A 25 6.08 -7.63 2.11
C VAL A 25 6.63 -6.75 0.98
N SER A 26 6.16 -5.50 0.91
CA SER A 26 6.57 -4.50 -0.07
C SER A 26 7.61 -3.56 0.53
N ALA A 27 8.88 -3.74 0.15
CA ALA A 27 9.98 -2.90 0.63
C ALA A 27 9.75 -1.39 0.42
N GLY A 28 9.04 -0.97 -0.64
CA GLY A 28 8.74 0.44 -0.89
C GLY A 28 7.70 1.08 0.04
N LEU A 29 6.97 0.28 0.83
CA LEU A 29 6.00 0.75 1.82
C LEU A 29 6.47 0.53 3.27
N ASP A 30 7.61 -0.12 3.45
CA ASP A 30 8.20 -0.42 4.76
C ASP A 30 8.90 0.82 5.34
N TYR A 31 8.10 1.80 5.76
CA TYR A 31 8.57 3.09 6.24
C TYR A 31 7.71 3.63 7.38
N ALA A 32 8.36 4.02 8.47
CA ALA A 32 7.71 4.40 9.72
C ALA A 32 6.99 5.76 9.70
N ALA A 33 7.03 6.51 8.59
CA ALA A 33 6.45 7.84 8.51
C ALA A 33 5.71 8.08 7.20
N VAL A 34 4.99 9.20 7.11
CA VAL A 34 4.29 9.62 5.88
C VAL A 34 4.65 11.07 5.56
N GLY A 35 4.61 11.46 4.28
CA GLY A 35 4.89 12.84 3.89
C GLY A 35 3.95 13.84 4.59
N PRO A 36 4.43 15.05 4.96
CA PRO A 36 3.63 16.03 5.71
C PRO A 36 2.40 16.54 4.94
N GLU A 37 2.45 16.56 3.61
CA GLU A 37 1.29 16.91 2.78
C GLU A 37 0.16 15.87 2.92
N HIS A 38 0.49 14.59 3.00
CA HIS A 38 -0.49 13.53 3.23
C HIS A 38 -1.12 13.65 4.63
N ALA A 39 -0.32 13.96 5.65
CA ALA A 39 -0.80 14.26 7.00
C ALA A 39 -1.80 15.42 6.99
N MET A 40 -1.45 16.53 6.33
CA MET A 40 -2.34 17.69 6.19
C MET A 40 -3.65 17.33 5.44
N LEU A 41 -3.56 16.57 4.35
CA LEU A 41 -4.75 16.16 3.59
C LEU A 41 -5.68 15.25 4.40
N ARG A 42 -5.12 14.39 5.27
CA ARG A 42 -5.87 13.57 6.22
C ARG A 42 -6.59 14.45 7.24
N ASP A 43 -5.86 15.37 7.87
CA ASP A 43 -6.37 16.22 8.95
C ASP A 43 -7.50 17.14 8.47
N ASN A 44 -7.43 17.56 7.20
CA ASN A 44 -8.46 18.36 6.54
C ASN A 44 -9.58 17.51 5.91
N GLU A 45 -9.61 16.20 6.15
CA GLU A 45 -10.60 15.26 5.59
C GLU A 45 -10.69 15.29 4.04
N ARG A 46 -9.61 15.71 3.39
CA ARG A 46 -9.53 15.84 1.92
C ARG A 46 -9.09 14.55 1.25
N ALA A 47 -8.31 13.74 1.95
CA ALA A 47 -7.89 12.41 1.55
C ALA A 47 -8.07 11.41 2.70
N PHE A 48 -8.52 10.20 2.37
CA PHE A 48 -8.72 9.12 3.33
C PHE A 48 -7.68 8.04 3.10
N TYR A 49 -7.17 7.49 4.19
CA TYR A 49 -6.10 6.50 4.18
C TYR A 49 -6.64 5.20 4.76
N THR A 50 -6.27 4.10 4.11
CA THR A 50 -6.65 2.73 4.45
C THR A 50 -5.38 1.87 4.45
N SER A 51 -5.51 0.59 4.77
CA SER A 51 -4.43 -0.37 4.73
C SER A 51 -4.83 -1.61 3.92
N ALA A 52 -3.81 -2.29 3.40
CA ALA A 52 -3.92 -3.65 2.91
C ALA A 52 -2.89 -4.52 3.64
N THR A 53 -3.25 -5.75 4.00
CA THR A 53 -2.29 -6.70 4.57
C THR A 53 -1.41 -7.31 3.48
N ASP A 54 -0.33 -7.97 3.87
CA ASP A 54 0.55 -8.67 2.94
C ASP A 54 -0.22 -9.72 2.13
N GLU A 55 -1.13 -10.46 2.76
CA GLU A 55 -1.97 -11.46 2.08
C GLU A 55 -2.93 -10.82 1.07
N GLU A 56 -3.54 -9.68 1.42
CA GLU A 56 -4.42 -8.95 0.51
C GLU A 56 -3.64 -8.43 -0.71
N ALA A 57 -2.45 -7.89 -0.49
CA ALA A 57 -1.58 -7.40 -1.56
C ALA A 57 -1.08 -8.53 -2.47
N LEU A 58 -0.70 -9.68 -1.91
CA LEU A 58 -0.29 -10.86 -2.68
C LEU A 58 -1.46 -11.42 -3.51
N SER A 59 -2.65 -11.49 -2.93
CA SER A 59 -3.85 -11.93 -3.65
C SER A 59 -4.21 -10.97 -4.78
N ALA A 60 -4.12 -9.66 -4.55
CA ALA A 60 -4.36 -8.65 -5.58
C ALA A 60 -3.32 -8.69 -6.71
N PHE A 61 -2.04 -8.93 -6.38
CA PHE A 61 -0.98 -9.17 -7.35
C PHE A 61 -1.35 -10.36 -8.26
N GLN A 62 -1.72 -11.50 -7.67
CA GLN A 62 -2.10 -12.70 -8.41
C GLN A 62 -3.31 -12.42 -9.31
N MET A 63 -4.35 -11.79 -8.77
CA MET A 63 -5.56 -11.49 -9.52
C MET A 63 -5.24 -10.68 -10.77
N LEU A 64 -4.49 -9.58 -10.64
CA LEU A 64 -4.19 -8.70 -11.77
C LEU A 64 -3.34 -9.40 -12.84
N CYS A 65 -2.39 -10.24 -12.43
CA CYS A 65 -1.62 -11.07 -13.36
C CYS A 65 -2.51 -12.02 -14.16
N HIS A 66 -3.45 -12.69 -13.49
CA HIS A 66 -4.29 -13.72 -14.13
C HIS A 66 -5.42 -13.13 -14.98
N THR A 67 -6.01 -12.01 -14.57
CA THR A 67 -7.15 -11.43 -15.26
C THR A 67 -6.73 -10.46 -16.37
N GLU A 68 -5.68 -9.67 -16.15
CA GLU A 68 -5.28 -8.60 -17.07
C GLU A 68 -3.90 -8.84 -17.73
N GLY A 69 -3.16 -9.86 -17.30
CA GLY A 69 -1.81 -10.13 -17.82
C GLY A 69 -0.77 -9.06 -17.43
N ILE A 70 -1.05 -8.28 -16.38
CA ILE A 70 -0.18 -7.22 -15.88
C ILE A 70 0.51 -7.72 -14.62
N ILE A 71 1.83 -7.57 -14.55
CA ILE A 71 2.63 -7.90 -13.36
C ILE A 71 2.86 -6.61 -12.55
N PRO A 72 2.05 -6.31 -11.51
CA PRO A 72 2.18 -5.07 -10.75
C PRO A 72 3.31 -5.14 -9.73
N ALA A 73 3.90 -3.99 -9.37
CA ALA A 73 4.75 -3.92 -8.18
C ALA A 73 3.94 -4.23 -6.91
N LEU A 74 4.55 -4.84 -5.89
CA LEU A 74 3.85 -5.14 -4.63
C LEU A 74 3.30 -3.88 -3.95
N GLU A 75 3.97 -2.74 -4.10
CA GLU A 75 3.49 -1.43 -3.67
C GLU A 75 2.14 -1.08 -4.35
N SER A 76 2.06 -1.29 -5.66
CA SER A 76 0.85 -1.05 -6.45
C SER A 76 -0.26 -2.04 -6.12
N SER A 77 0.08 -3.29 -5.80
CA SER A 77 -0.88 -4.32 -5.43
C SER A 77 -1.66 -3.98 -4.17
N HIS A 78 -1.08 -3.24 -3.22
CA HIS A 78 -1.83 -2.72 -2.05
C HIS A 78 -2.99 -1.81 -2.47
N ALA A 79 -2.78 -0.97 -3.49
CA ALA A 79 -3.86 -0.12 -4.02
C ALA A 79 -4.93 -0.95 -4.73
N VAL A 80 -4.53 -1.98 -5.50
CA VAL A 80 -5.47 -2.89 -6.15
C VAL A 80 -6.28 -3.71 -5.13
N ALA A 81 -5.66 -4.12 -4.03
CA ALA A 81 -6.32 -4.82 -2.93
C ALA A 81 -7.45 -3.98 -2.32
N GLU A 82 -7.22 -2.68 -2.09
CA GLU A 82 -8.29 -1.78 -1.65
C GLU A 82 -9.43 -1.69 -2.66
N VAL A 83 -9.11 -1.67 -3.96
CA VAL A 83 -10.13 -1.61 -5.03
C VAL A 83 -11.00 -2.87 -5.05
N ILE A 84 -10.40 -4.04 -4.87
CA ILE A 84 -11.12 -5.32 -4.76
C ILE A 84 -12.11 -5.28 -3.59
N LYS A 85 -11.72 -4.68 -2.45
CA LYS A 85 -12.61 -4.48 -1.29
C LYS A 85 -13.69 -3.43 -1.54
N LYS A 86 -13.33 -2.31 -2.19
CA LYS A 86 -14.17 -1.12 -2.29
C LYS A 86 -15.19 -1.18 -3.42
N ALA A 87 -14.79 -1.66 -4.60
CA ALA A 87 -15.60 -1.64 -5.80
C ALA A 87 -16.98 -2.32 -5.64
N PRO A 88 -17.12 -3.46 -4.93
CA PRO A 88 -18.42 -4.09 -4.70
C PRO A 88 -19.43 -3.23 -3.92
N THR A 89 -18.94 -2.26 -3.14
CA THR A 89 -19.78 -1.33 -2.36
C THR A 89 -20.22 -0.10 -3.15
N MET A 90 -19.69 0.09 -4.36
CA MET A 90 -19.94 1.25 -5.20
C MET A 90 -21.10 1.00 -6.16
N ARG A 91 -21.72 2.08 -6.62
CA ARG A 91 -22.71 1.99 -7.70
C ARG A 91 -22.00 1.71 -9.02
N LYS A 92 -22.71 1.05 -9.94
CA LYS A 92 -22.18 0.64 -11.25
C LYS A 92 -21.71 1.79 -12.14
N ASP A 93 -22.19 3.01 -11.90
CA ASP A 93 -21.84 4.22 -12.66
C ASP A 93 -20.62 4.96 -12.10
N GLN A 94 -20.10 4.55 -10.94
CA GLN A 94 -18.92 5.17 -10.36
C GLN A 94 -17.65 4.56 -10.95
N VAL A 95 -16.65 5.42 -11.18
CA VAL A 95 -15.36 5.04 -11.75
C VAL A 95 -14.28 5.15 -10.69
N ILE A 96 -13.40 4.14 -10.63
CA ILE A 96 -12.19 4.16 -9.81
C ILE A 96 -10.99 4.30 -10.75
N LEU A 97 -10.09 5.23 -10.44
CA LEU A 97 -8.79 5.33 -11.08
C LEU A 97 -7.72 4.88 -10.10
N VAL A 98 -6.87 3.94 -10.52
CA VAL A 98 -5.80 3.35 -9.71
C VAL A 98 -4.46 3.77 -10.28
N ASN A 99 -3.56 4.25 -9.42
CA ASN A 99 -2.19 4.47 -9.80
C ASN A 99 -1.40 3.15 -9.69
N LEU A 100 -1.14 2.49 -10.83
CA LEU A 100 -0.18 1.39 -10.92
C LEU A 100 1.23 1.99 -10.98
N SER A 101 1.75 2.34 -9.80
CA SER A 101 2.99 3.09 -9.63
C SER A 101 4.24 2.40 -10.17
N GLY A 102 4.23 1.08 -10.34
CA GLY A 102 5.36 0.34 -10.87
C GLY A 102 5.02 -1.06 -11.37
N ARG A 103 5.98 -1.66 -12.07
CA ARG A 103 5.96 -3.06 -12.54
C ARG A 103 6.62 -3.99 -11.52
N GLY A 104 6.16 -5.23 -11.46
CA GLY A 104 6.55 -6.22 -10.44
C GLY A 104 7.76 -7.08 -10.76
N ASP A 105 8.52 -6.81 -11.82
CA ASP A 105 9.71 -7.61 -12.18
C ASP A 105 10.69 -7.76 -11.00
N LYS A 106 10.84 -6.70 -10.19
CA LYS A 106 11.71 -6.70 -9.00
C LYS A 106 11.19 -7.60 -7.88
N ASP A 107 9.89 -7.85 -7.83
CA ASP A 107 9.20 -8.48 -6.71
C ASP A 107 8.98 -9.99 -6.91
N LEU A 108 9.25 -10.52 -8.10
CA LEU A 108 8.96 -11.91 -8.45
C LEU A 108 9.59 -12.92 -7.47
N ASN A 109 10.84 -12.71 -7.06
CA ASN A 109 11.50 -13.60 -6.11
C ASN A 109 10.81 -13.61 -4.75
N THR A 110 10.37 -12.44 -4.28
CA THR A 110 9.60 -12.30 -3.03
C THR A 110 8.26 -13.00 -3.17
N VAL A 111 7.52 -12.74 -4.25
CA VAL A 111 6.22 -13.35 -4.50
C VAL A 111 6.30 -14.88 -4.57
N ILE A 112 7.27 -15.43 -5.31
CA ILE A 112 7.48 -16.88 -5.43
C ILE A 112 7.78 -17.49 -4.05
N LYS A 113 8.55 -16.80 -3.22
CA LYS A 113 8.87 -17.27 -1.87
C LYS A 113 7.66 -17.26 -0.95
N GLU A 114 6.89 -16.18 -0.94
CA GLU A 114 5.76 -16.00 -0.02
C GLU A 114 4.53 -16.83 -0.42
N ILE A 115 4.26 -16.94 -1.71
CA ILE A 115 3.10 -17.68 -2.24
C ILE A 115 3.44 -19.16 -2.47
N GLY A 116 4.72 -19.48 -2.68
CA GLY A 116 5.17 -20.82 -3.05
C GLY A 116 5.00 -21.10 -4.55
N ASN A 117 4.69 -22.36 -4.89
CA ASN A 117 4.49 -22.75 -6.29
C ASN A 117 3.20 -22.10 -6.83
N TRP A 118 3.42 -21.23 -7.81
CA TRP A 118 2.42 -20.59 -8.66
C TRP A 118 1.96 -21.53 -9.77
#